data_AF-A0A497DBZ0-F1
#
_entry.id   AF-A0A497DBZ0-F1
#
_cell.length_a   1.000
_cell.length_b   1.000
_cell.length_c   1.000
_cell.angle_alpha   90.00
_cell.angle_beta   90.00
_cell.angle_gamma   90.00
#
_symmetry.space_group_name_H-M   'P 1'
#
loop_
_entity.id
_entity.type
_entity.pdbx_description
1 polymer ?
#
loop_
_entity_poly.entity_id
_entity_poly.type
_entity_poly.pdbx_seq_one_letter_code
_entity_poly.pdbx_strand_id
1 'polypeptide(L)'
;MESHLQKEIQDTIVPFLLRTAAIILLFGGILGIFFFSSVLFFKIDGSNFPNYFRYNDEENIVFTTFTVMQLAIHLGFIISSVQLLKLKKAGVYIFIACFIMFIISKLFYSDFSFFLEILFGVFVLVFMVISWKSLK
;
A
#
# COMPACT_ATOMS: atom_id res chain seq x y z
N MET A 1 -29.31 14.54 24.63
CA MET A 1 -28.83 13.19 24.99
C MET A 1 -28.27 12.47 23.78
N GLU A 2 -28.95 12.49 22.62
CA GLU A 2 -28.43 11.93 21.36
C GLU A 2 -27.09 12.52 20.89
N SER A 3 -26.85 13.82 21.10
CA SER A 3 -25.61 14.48 20.68
C SER A 3 -24.36 14.05 21.45
N HIS A 4 -24.51 13.60 22.70
CA HIS A 4 -23.39 13.10 23.51
C HIS A 4 -23.02 11.67 23.12
N LEU A 5 -24.02 10.82 22.88
CA LEU A 5 -23.81 9.44 22.43
C LEU A 5 -23.18 9.39 21.03
N GLN A 6 -23.60 10.27 20.12
CA GLN A 6 -22.99 10.40 18.79
C GLN A 6 -21.52 10.83 18.87
N LYS A 7 -21.16 11.72 19.81
CA LYS A 7 -19.79 12.15 20.04
C LYS A 7 -18.90 11.02 20.58
N GLU A 8 -19.35 10.28 21.60
CA GLU A 8 -18.59 9.14 22.14
C GLU A 8 -18.34 8.04 21.11
N ILE A 9 -19.36 7.72 20.29
CA ILE A 9 -19.24 6.74 19.21
C ILE A 9 -18.21 7.23 18.18
N GLN A 10 -18.26 8.50 17.80
CA GLN A 10 -17.32 9.09 16.85
C GLN A 10 -15.88 9.12 17.40
N ASP A 11 -15.72 9.42 18.69
CA ASP A 11 -14.42 9.46 19.36
C ASP A 11 -13.81 8.07 19.56
N THR A 12 -14.60 6.99 19.49
CA THR A 12 -14.12 5.61 19.66
C THR A 12 -13.94 4.87 18.32
N ILE A 13 -14.88 5.01 17.39
CA ILE A 13 -14.85 4.28 16.11
C ILE A 13 -13.76 4.84 15.19
N VAL A 14 -13.59 6.16 15.13
CA VAL A 14 -12.64 6.78 14.19
C VAL A 14 -11.19 6.39 14.49
N PRO A 15 -10.71 6.42 15.75
CA PRO A 15 -9.37 5.90 16.07
C PRO A 15 -9.21 4.41 15.77
N PHE A 16 -10.27 3.62 15.91
CA PHE A 16 -10.23 2.18 15.61
C PHE A 16 -10.09 1.91 14.10
N LEU A 17 -10.86 2.59 13.26
CA LEU A 17 -10.77 2.47 11.80
C LEU A 17 -9.38 2.87 11.29
N LEU A 18 -8.84 3.97 11.80
CA LEU A 18 -7.51 4.44 11.41
C LEU A 18 -6.39 3.48 11.85
N ARG A 19 -6.47 2.94 13.07
CA ARG A 19 -5.52 1.92 13.55
C ARG A 19 -5.59 0.66 12.70
N THR A 20 -6.80 0.22 12.35
CA THR A 20 -7.00 -0.95 11.48
C THR A 20 -6.38 -0.73 10.11
N ALA A 21 -6.64 0.43 9.48
CA ALA A 21 -6.02 0.80 8.21
C ALA A 21 -4.49 0.85 8.29
N ALA A 22 -3.95 1.42 9.37
CA ALA A 22 -2.50 1.49 9.57
C ALA A 22 -1.87 0.10 9.75
N ILE A 23 -2.49 -0.78 10.54
CA ILE A 23 -2.01 -2.16 10.74
C ILE A 23 -2.02 -2.92 9.41
N ILE A 24 -3.12 -2.84 8.66
CA ILE A 24 -3.24 -3.45 7.34
C ILE A 24 -2.10 -2.99 6.41
N LEU A 25 -1.85 -1.69 6.34
CA LEU A 25 -0.77 -1.14 5.52
C LEU A 25 0.61 -1.59 5.98
N LEU A 26 0.81 -1.69 7.30
CA LEU A 26 2.07 -2.14 7.87
C LEU A 26 2.36 -3.59 7.48
N PHE A 27 1.39 -4.50 7.66
CA PHE A 27 1.54 -5.90 7.27
C PHE A 27 1.71 -6.05 5.76
N GLY A 28 0.89 -5.36 4.96
CA GLY A 28 1.01 -5.39 3.50
C GLY A 28 2.37 -4.87 3.01
N GLY A 29 2.85 -3.77 3.59
CA GLY A 29 4.17 -3.22 3.31
C GLY A 29 5.31 -4.19 3.65
N ILE A 30 5.27 -4.81 4.83
CA ILE A 30 6.29 -5.79 5.26
C ILE A 30 6.28 -7.03 4.35
N LEU A 31 5.10 -7.60 4.07
CA LEU A 31 4.98 -8.77 3.20
C LEU A 31 5.46 -8.46 1.78
N GLY A 32 5.12 -7.29 1.24
CA GLY A 32 5.62 -6.86 -0.07
C GLY A 32 7.13 -6.68 -0.09
N ILE A 33 7.73 -6.06 0.94
CA ILE A 33 9.19 -5.98 1.04
C ILE A 33 9.82 -7.37 1.03
N PHE A 34 9.32 -8.31 1.83
CA PHE A 34 9.85 -9.68 1.84
C PHE A 34 9.72 -10.35 0.48
N PHE A 35 8.56 -10.23 -0.17
CA PHE A 35 8.33 -10.81 -1.49
C PHE A 35 9.27 -10.23 -2.55
N PHE A 36 9.27 -8.91 -2.74
CA PHE A 36 10.08 -8.26 -3.77
C PHE A 36 11.58 -8.32 -3.48
N SER A 37 12.00 -8.32 -2.21
CA SER A 37 13.41 -8.56 -1.86
C SER A 37 13.81 -9.99 -2.22
N SER A 38 12.93 -10.96 -1.98
CA SER A 38 13.22 -12.36 -2.31
C SER A 38 13.34 -12.56 -3.82
N VAL A 39 12.46 -11.92 -4.59
CA VAL A 39 12.54 -11.87 -6.05
C VAL A 39 13.85 -11.23 -6.53
N LEU A 40 14.24 -10.09 -5.93
CA LEU A 40 15.47 -9.37 -6.29
C LEU A 40 16.75 -10.15 -5.98
N PHE A 41 16.86 -10.70 -4.77
CA PHE A 41 18.11 -11.27 -4.25
C PHE A 41 18.27 -12.77 -4.53
N PHE A 42 17.17 -13.53 -4.55
CA PHE A 42 17.23 -14.98 -4.79
C PHE A 42 16.94 -15.37 -6.24
N LYS A 43 16.75 -14.39 -7.14
CA LYS A 43 16.43 -14.59 -8.56
C LYS A 43 15.32 -15.64 -8.75
N ILE A 44 14.28 -15.54 -7.92
CA ILE A 44 13.13 -16.45 -7.98
C ILE A 44 12.54 -16.33 -9.38
N ASP A 45 12.32 -17.49 -10.02
CA ASP A 45 11.99 -17.62 -11.44
C ASP A 45 10.94 -16.59 -11.90
N GLY A 46 11.40 -15.66 -12.75
CA GLY A 46 10.58 -14.60 -13.33
C GLY A 46 9.73 -15.07 -14.51
N SER A 47 9.61 -16.38 -14.75
CA SER A 47 8.82 -16.97 -15.84
C SER A 47 7.33 -16.59 -15.80
N ASN A 48 6.80 -16.21 -14.63
CA ASN A 48 5.45 -15.68 -14.43
C ASN A 48 5.29 -14.22 -14.88
N PHE A 49 6.37 -13.49 -15.19
CA PHE A 49 6.29 -12.13 -15.72
C PHE A 49 6.02 -12.15 -17.24
N PRO A 50 5.26 -11.18 -17.78
CA PRO A 50 4.99 -11.07 -19.22
C PRO A 50 6.30 -10.89 -20.01
N ASN A 51 6.35 -11.42 -21.24
CA ASN A 51 7.59 -11.60 -22.04
C ASN A 51 8.59 -10.43 -22.10
N TYR A 52 8.15 -9.17 -22.05
CA TYR A 52 9.03 -7.99 -22.04
C TYR A 52 9.79 -7.78 -20.72
N PHE A 53 9.34 -8.45 -19.65
CA PHE A 53 9.86 -8.33 -18.29
C PHE A 53 10.32 -9.66 -17.69
N ARG A 54 10.31 -10.73 -18.51
CA ARG A 54 11.02 -11.95 -18.18
C ARG A 54 12.51 -11.63 -18.07
N TYR A 55 13.25 -12.47 -17.36
CA TYR A 55 14.72 -12.47 -17.26
C TYR A 55 15.47 -12.55 -18.62
N ASN A 56 14.77 -12.43 -19.75
CA ASN A 56 15.27 -12.51 -21.12
C ASN A 56 15.68 -11.15 -21.72
N ASP A 57 15.63 -10.05 -20.94
CA ASP A 57 16.32 -8.81 -21.30
C ASP A 57 17.81 -8.98 -20.97
N GLU A 58 18.71 -8.77 -21.93
CA GLU A 58 20.15 -9.14 -21.80
C GLU A 58 20.83 -8.53 -20.56
N GLU A 59 20.30 -7.41 -20.05
CA GLU A 59 20.81 -6.71 -18.86
C GLU A 59 19.87 -6.75 -17.63
N ASN A 60 18.67 -7.34 -17.73
CA ASN A 60 17.67 -7.40 -16.64
C ASN A 60 17.29 -6.04 -16.00
N ILE A 61 17.53 -4.92 -16.69
CA ILE A 61 17.38 -3.57 -16.12
C ILE A 61 15.92 -3.25 -15.83
N VAL A 62 15.01 -3.57 -16.74
CA VAL A 62 13.60 -3.22 -16.59
C VAL A 62 12.96 -3.97 -15.43
N PHE A 63 13.26 -5.27 -15.30
CA PHE A 63 12.79 -6.11 -14.20
C PHE A 63 13.35 -5.67 -12.84
N THR A 64 14.64 -5.36 -12.80
CA THR A 64 15.30 -4.85 -11.59
C THR A 64 14.72 -3.51 -11.17
N THR A 65 14.52 -2.60 -12.13
CA THR A 65 13.92 -1.28 -11.91
C THR A 65 12.49 -1.40 -11.37
N PHE A 66 11.68 -2.30 -11.95
CA PHE A 66 10.35 -2.60 -11.44
C PHE A 66 10.39 -3.09 -10.00
N THR A 67 11.27 -4.06 -9.69
CA THR A 67 11.39 -4.63 -8.35
C THR A 67 11.85 -3.60 -7.31
N VAL A 68 12.83 -2.77 -7.65
CA VAL A 68 13.29 -1.66 -6.79
C VAL A 68 12.17 -0.64 -6.56
N MET A 69 11.40 -0.30 -7.61
CA MET A 69 10.25 0.58 -7.48
C MET A 69 9.19 -0.03 -6.54
N GLN A 70 8.90 -1.33 -6.66
CA GLN A 70 7.98 -2.02 -5.74
C GLN A 70 8.47 -1.98 -4.30
N LEU A 71 9.77 -2.18 -4.06
CA LEU A 71 10.35 -2.05 -2.72
C LEU A 71 10.15 -0.63 -2.15
N ALA A 72 10.38 0.40 -2.96
CA ALA A 72 10.16 1.79 -2.56
C ALA A 72 8.69 2.09 -2.24
N ILE A 73 7.75 1.58 -3.04
CA ILE A 73 6.30 1.71 -2.80
C ILE A 73 5.92 1.08 -1.46
N HIS A 74 6.36 -0.15 -1.19
CA HIS A 74 6.01 -0.86 0.03
C HIS A 74 6.68 -0.27 1.28
N LEU A 75 7.90 0.24 1.16
CA LEU A 75 8.52 1.06 2.20
C LEU A 75 7.70 2.32 2.48
N GLY A 76 7.18 2.96 1.42
CA GLY A 76 6.25 4.08 1.53
C GLY A 76 4.96 3.73 2.27
N PHE A 77 4.38 2.54 2.05
CA PHE A 77 3.23 2.06 2.83
C PHE A 77 3.55 1.87 4.32
N ILE A 78 4.76 1.40 4.65
CA ILE A 78 5.23 1.31 6.05
C ILE A 78 5.39 2.71 6.66
N ILE A 79 5.99 3.65 5.93
CA ILE A 79 6.14 5.02 6.43
C ILE A 79 4.75 5.65 6.63
N SER A 80 3.83 5.45 5.69
CA SER A 80 2.45 5.89 5.79
C SER A 80 1.77 5.33 7.04
N SER A 81 1.86 4.02 7.29
CA SER A 81 1.24 3.39 8.46
C SER A 81 1.78 3.95 9.77
N VAL A 82 3.09 4.17 9.88
CA VAL A 82 3.71 4.78 11.06
C VAL A 82 3.18 6.21 11.28
N GLN A 83 3.00 6.99 10.22
CA GLN A 83 2.42 8.35 10.33
C GLN A 83 0.93 8.31 10.70
N LEU A 84 0.17 7.34 10.19
CA LEU A 84 -1.24 7.14 10.53
C LEU A 84 -1.41 6.72 12.00
N LEU A 85 -0.55 5.84 12.53
CA LEU A 85 -0.54 5.51 13.96
C LEU A 85 -0.24 6.74 14.84
N LYS A 86 0.50 7.70 14.32
CA LYS A 86 0.77 9.01 14.95
C LYS A 86 -0.34 10.04 14.68
N LEU A 87 -1.44 9.64 14.05
CA LEU A 87 -2.58 10.49 13.67
C LEU A 87 -2.18 11.68 12.79
N LYS A 88 -1.19 11.54 11.90
CA LYS A 88 -0.72 12.64 11.04
C LYS A 88 -1.30 12.53 9.63
N LYS A 89 -1.80 13.65 9.07
CA LYS A 89 -2.29 13.71 7.68
C LYS A 89 -1.23 13.32 6.65
N ALA A 90 0.04 13.55 6.97
CA ALA A 90 1.18 13.09 6.18
C ALA A 90 1.06 11.61 5.78
N GLY A 91 0.54 10.75 6.66
CA GLY A 91 0.35 9.33 6.36
C GLY A 91 -0.62 9.09 5.20
N VAL A 92 -1.71 9.85 5.12
CA VAL A 92 -2.70 9.74 4.04
C VAL A 92 -2.09 10.20 2.71
N TYR A 93 -1.35 11.31 2.70
CA TYR A 93 -0.71 11.79 1.48
C TYR A 93 0.34 10.81 0.94
N ILE A 94 1.16 10.24 1.83
CA ILE A 94 2.14 9.21 1.46
C ILE A 94 1.41 7.98 0.91
N PHE A 95 0.33 7.54 1.56
CA PHE A 95 -0.48 6.42 1.06
C PHE A 95 -1.00 6.68 -0.35
N ILE A 96 -1.62 7.84 -0.61
CA ILE A 96 -2.17 8.19 -1.92
C ILE A 96 -1.08 8.17 -2.98
N ALA A 97 0.07 8.78 -2.71
CA ALA A 97 1.20 8.81 -3.65
C ALA A 97 1.70 7.39 -3.98
N CYS A 98 1.94 6.57 -2.95
CA CYS A 98 2.37 5.18 -3.12
C CYS A 98 1.31 4.33 -3.82
N PHE A 99 0.03 4.54 -3.53
CA PHE A 99 -1.07 3.80 -4.13
C PHE A 99 -1.25 4.14 -5.61
N ILE A 100 -1.12 5.42 -6.00
CA ILE A 100 -1.11 5.82 -7.41
C ILE A 100 0.08 5.19 -8.14
N MET A 101 1.28 5.26 -7.57
CA MET A 101 2.45 4.61 -8.16
C MET A 101 2.28 3.10 -8.29
N PHE A 102 1.67 2.46 -7.28
CA PHE A 102 1.34 1.04 -7.32
C PHE A 102 0.40 0.70 -8.48
N ILE A 103 -0.69 1.45 -8.63
CA ILE A 103 -1.62 1.27 -9.76
C ILE A 103 -0.88 1.43 -11.09
N ILE A 104 -0.14 2.53 -11.27
CA ILE A 104 0.61 2.79 -12.51
C ILE A 104 1.57 1.64 -12.79
N SER A 105 2.31 1.18 -11.78
CA SER A 105 3.27 0.08 -11.95
C SER A 105 2.62 -1.22 -12.41
N LYS A 106 1.37 -1.47 -12.01
CA LYS A 106 0.61 -2.68 -12.30
C LYS A 106 -0.23 -2.59 -13.57
N LEU A 107 -0.48 -1.39 -14.13
CA LEU A 107 -1.08 -1.25 -15.46
C LEU A 107 -0.24 -1.94 -16.55
N PHE A 108 1.07 -2.09 -16.33
CA PHE A 108 1.98 -2.79 -17.23
C PHE A 108 2.03 -4.32 -16.99
N TYR A 109 1.36 -4.82 -15.94
CA TYR A 109 1.39 -6.21 -15.46
C TYR A 109 0.01 -6.59 -14.93
N SER A 110 -0.99 -6.66 -15.82
CA SER A 110 -2.34 -6.99 -15.39
C SER A 110 -2.48 -8.49 -15.18
N ASP A 111 -2.82 -8.85 -13.95
CA ASP A 111 -3.30 -10.17 -13.58
C ASP A 111 -4.66 -9.99 -12.89
N PHE A 112 -5.55 -10.98 -12.85
CA PHE A 112 -6.90 -10.82 -12.29
C PHE A 112 -6.88 -10.34 -10.82
N SER A 113 -5.85 -10.75 -10.07
CA SER A 113 -5.57 -10.31 -8.70
C SER A 113 -5.36 -8.80 -8.55
N PHE A 114 -4.98 -8.09 -9.63
CA PHE A 114 -4.78 -6.64 -9.64
C PHE A 114 -6.05 -5.87 -9.26
N PHE A 115 -7.22 -6.31 -9.75
CA PHE A 115 -8.48 -5.61 -9.47
C PHE A 115 -8.86 -5.70 -7.99
N LEU A 116 -8.58 -6.84 -7.35
CA LEU A 116 -8.79 -7.03 -5.92
C LEU A 116 -7.86 -6.15 -5.08
N GLU A 117 -6.58 -6.03 -5.48
CA GLU A 117 -5.60 -5.15 -4.82
C GLU A 117 -6.02 -3.67 -4.89
N ILE A 118 -6.53 -3.22 -6.05
CA ILE A 118 -7.05 -1.85 -6.20
C ILE A 118 -8.27 -1.64 -5.29
N LEU A 119 -9.25 -2.54 -5.33
CA LEU A 119 -10.44 -2.42 -4.49
C LEU A 119 -10.08 -2.34 -3.01
N PHE A 120 -9.12 -3.16 -2.57
CA PHE A 120 -8.62 -3.13 -1.21
C PHE A 120 -7.97 -1.79 -0.86
N GLY A 121 -7.10 -1.26 -1.73
CA GLY A 121 -6.48 0.05 -1.52
C GLY A 121 -7.49 1.20 -1.49
N VAL A 122 -8.52 1.17 -2.35
CA VAL A 122 -9.62 2.14 -2.32
C VAL A 122 -10.40 2.04 -1.01
N PHE A 123 -10.69 0.83 -0.54
CA PHE A 123 -11.39 0.64 0.74
C PHE A 123 -10.59 1.21 1.92
N VAL A 124 -9.28 0.96 1.94
CA VAL A 124 -8.36 1.55 2.92
C VAL A 124 -8.34 3.08 2.83
N LEU A 125 -8.38 3.64 1.62
CA LEU A 125 -8.48 5.09 1.41
C LEU A 125 -9.78 5.66 2.01
N VAL A 126 -10.92 5.00 1.80
CA VAL A 126 -12.21 5.44 2.35
C VAL A 126 -12.13 5.53 3.88
N PHE A 127 -11.53 4.54 4.55
CA PHE A 127 -11.35 4.58 6.01
C PHE A 127 -10.50 5.77 6.47
N MET A 128 -9.44 6.11 5.73
CA MET A 128 -8.63 7.29 6.03
C MET A 128 -9.42 8.59 5.84
N VAL A 129 -10.22 8.69 4.77
CA VAL A 129 -11.02 9.89 4.46
C VAL A 129 -12.13 10.09 5.48
N ILE A 130 -12.84 9.03 5.89
CA ILE A 130 -13.84 9.11 6.97
C ILE A 130 -13.18 9.58 8.27
N SER A 131 -11.95 9.14 8.53
CA SER A 131 -11.17 9.47 9.73
C SER A 131 -10.43 10.82 9.63
N TRP A 132 -10.60 11.57 8.54
CA TRP A 132 -9.79 12.75 8.23
C TRP A 132 -9.80 13.82 9.33
N LYS A 133 -10.97 14.06 9.92
CA LYS A 133 -11.14 15.08 10.98
C LYS A 133 -10.34 14.78 12.24
N SER A 134 -9.99 13.52 12.48
CA SER A 134 -9.22 13.09 13.65
C SER A 134 -7.70 13.14 13.42
N LEU A 135 -7.26 13.45 12.20
CA LEU A 135 -5.85 13.60 11.84
C LEU A 135 -5.36 15.04 12.07
N LYS A 136 -4.17 15.16 12.66
CA LYS A 136 -3.42 16.40 12.82
C LYS A 136 -2.75 16.77 11.50
#